data_AF-A0A9E0L7X9-F1
#
_entry.id   AF-A0A9E0L7X9-F1
#
_cell.length_a   1.000
_cell.length_b   1.000
_cell.length_c   1.000
_cell.angle_alpha   90.00
_cell.angle_beta   90.00
_cell.angle_gamma   90.00
#
_symmetry.space_group_name_H-M   'P 1'
#
loop_
_entity.id
_entity.type
_entity.pdbx_description
1 polymer ?
#
loop_
_entity_poly.entity_id
_entity_poly.type
_entity_poly.pdbx_seq_one_letter_code
_entity_poly.pdbx_strand_id
1 'polypeptide(L)' 'MKKKPSPPSNGTYSVEQLYHFRCAKCAKWWSIGDPKIAGWVSKNELFCPLCGHKQKVVKDTKK' A
#
# COMPACT_ATOMS: atom_id res chain seq x y z
N MET A 1 -14.09 14.61 -47.39
CA MET A 1 -12.88 13.82 -47.11
C MET A 1 -13.13 12.96 -45.87
N LYS A 2 -13.07 11.63 -45.96
CA LYS A 2 -13.24 10.74 -44.79
C LYS A 2 -11.90 10.54 -44.10
N LYS A 3 -11.77 10.96 -42.82
CA LYS A 3 -10.57 10.73 -42.01
C LYS A 3 -10.42 9.22 -41.75
N LYS A 4 -9.24 8.65 -42.05
CA LYS A 4 -8.93 7.25 -41.73
C LYS A 4 -8.75 7.12 -40.20
N PRO A 5 -9.26 6.05 -39.56
CA PRO A 5 -9.04 5.83 -38.14
C PRO A 5 -7.54 5.57 -37.88
N SER A 6 -7.00 6.22 -36.85
CA SER A 6 -5.63 5.98 -36.38
C SER A 6 -5.50 4.59 -35.76
N PRO A 7 -4.34 3.91 -35.90
CA PRO A 7 -4.11 2.62 -35.26
C PRO A 7 -4.25 2.72 -33.73
N PRO A 8 -4.70 1.66 -33.05
CA PRO A 8 -4.83 1.66 -31.60
C PRO A 8 -3.45 1.86 -30.94
N SER A 9 -3.35 2.85 -30.06
CA SER A 9 -2.17 3.08 -29.24
C SER A 9 -2.18 2.14 -28.03
N ASN A 10 -1.05 1.48 -27.75
CA ASN A 10 -0.88 0.71 -26.52
C ASN A 10 -0.95 1.62 -25.29
N GLY A 11 -1.73 1.23 -24.28
CA GLY A 11 -1.77 1.89 -22.97
C GLY A 11 -1.00 1.09 -21.92
N THR A 12 -0.55 1.75 -20.86
CA THR A 12 0.05 1.11 -19.68
C THR A 12 -0.91 1.20 -18.49
N TYR A 13 -0.86 0.22 -17.59
CA TYR A 13 -1.59 0.24 -16.32
C TYR A 13 -0.68 -0.25 -15.19
N SER A 14 -1.00 0.15 -13.96
CA SER A 14 -0.37 -0.35 -12.73
C SER A 14 -1.45 -0.81 -11.75
N VAL A 15 -1.09 -1.71 -10.85
CA VAL A 15 -1.95 -2.21 -9.78
C VAL A 15 -1.21 -1.96 -8.46
N GLU A 16 -1.87 -1.31 -7.51
CA GLU A 16 -1.32 -1.06 -6.17
C GLU A 16 -2.04 -1.91 -5.11
N GLN A 17 -1.31 -2.36 -4.09
CA GLN A 17 -1.89 -3.00 -2.91
C GLN A 17 -1.80 -2.06 -1.70
N LEU A 18 -2.94 -1.52 -1.26
CA LEU A 18 -3.00 -0.61 -0.11
C LEU A 18 -3.37 -1.35 1.19
N TYR A 19 -2.56 -1.17 2.23
CA TYR A 19 -2.79 -1.74 3.57
C TYR A 19 -3.08 -0.62 4.57
N HIS A 20 -4.12 -0.80 5.38
CA HIS A 20 -4.51 0.14 6.43
C HIS A 20 -4.00 -0.36 7.78
N PHE A 21 -3.37 0.53 8.55
CA PHE A 21 -2.84 0.21 9.87
C PHE A 21 -3.36 1.19 10.91
N ARG A 22 -3.58 0.67 12.12
CA ARG A 22 -3.88 1.46 13.30
C ARG A 22 -2.71 1.38 14.27
N CYS A 23 -2.18 2.52 14.69
CA CYS A 23 -1.08 2.53 15.65
C CYS A 23 -1.54 2.09 17.04
N ALA A 24 -0.84 1.13 17.66
CA ALA A 24 -1.13 0.66 19.02
C ALA A 24 -0.94 1.74 20.11
N LYS A 25 -0.09 2.75 19.87
CA LYS A 25 0.19 3.82 20.84
C LYS A 25 -0.74 5.02 20.70
N CYS A 26 -0.83 5.61 19.51
CA CYS A 26 -1.60 6.85 19.30
C CYS A 26 -2.99 6.61 18.71
N ALA A 27 -3.37 5.36 18.46
CA ALA A 27 -4.66 4.92 17.91
C ALA A 27 -5.04 5.52 16.53
N LYS A 28 -4.15 6.31 15.91
CA LYS A 28 -4.36 6.92 14.59
C LYS A 28 -4.21 5.89 13.47
N TRP A 29 -4.95 6.13 12.40
CA TRP A 29 -4.93 5.35 11.17
C TRP A 29 -4.01 5.96 10.13
N TRP A 30 -3.38 5.11 9.34
CA TRP A 30 -2.59 5.50 8.17
C TRP A 30 -2.43 4.26 7.26
N SER A 31 -2.08 4.48 6.00
CA SER A 31 -2.00 3.43 4.99
C SER A 31 -0.64 3.40 4.31
N ILE A 32 -0.24 2.22 3.82
CA ILE A 32 0.96 2.05 2.99
C ILE A 32 0.62 1.29 1.71
N GLY A 33 1.15 1.75 0.59
CA GLY A 33 1.13 1.03 -0.68
C GLY A 33 2.26 0.01 -0.75
N ASP A 34 1.98 -1.17 -1.26
CA ASP A 34 2.95 -2.22 -1.61
C ASP A 34 4.00 -2.55 -0.52
N PRO A 35 3.59 -2.80 0.74
CA PRO A 35 4.53 -3.05 1.85
C PRO A 35 5.45 -4.27 1.65
N LYS A 36 5.04 -5.21 0.79
CA LYS A 36 5.85 -6.38 0.44
C LYS A 36 7.15 -5.98 -0.27
N ILE A 37 7.12 -4.94 -1.10
CA ILE A 37 8.27 -4.47 -1.87
C ILE A 37 9.26 -3.74 -0.95
N ALA A 38 8.76 -3.03 0.05
CA ALA A 38 9.57 -2.20 0.94
C ALA A 38 10.27 -2.99 2.08
N GLY A 39 10.21 -4.33 2.11
CA GLY A 39 10.91 -5.15 3.11
C GLY A 39 10.32 -5.09 4.53
N TRP A 40 9.18 -4.43 4.73
CA TRP A 40 8.51 -4.31 6.04
C TRP A 40 7.81 -5.60 6.45
N VAL A 41 7.38 -6.41 5.47
CA VAL A 41 6.64 -7.65 5.70
C VAL A 41 7.53 -8.77 6.27
N SER A 42 8.82 -8.78 5.97
CA SER A 42 9.71 -9.86 6.42
C SER A 42 10.04 -9.80 7.91
N LYS A 43 9.92 -8.64 8.56
CA LYS A 43 10.20 -8.47 9.99
C LYS A 43 8.96 -8.26 10.87
N ASN A 44 7.76 -8.09 10.28
CA ASN A 44 6.52 -7.78 10.99
C ASN A 44 6.68 -6.61 11.97
N GLU A 45 7.58 -5.66 11.71
CA GLU A 45 7.86 -4.51 12.58
C GLU A 45 7.71 -3.24 11.77
N LEU A 46 7.01 -2.24 12.33
CA LEU A 46 6.78 -1.00 11.65
C LEU A 46 6.73 0.23 12.58
N PHE A 47 7.20 1.37 12.08
CA PHE A 47 7.14 2.65 12.77
C PHE A 47 5.87 3.41 12.38
N CYS A 48 5.14 3.91 13.37
CA CYS A 48 4.03 4.84 13.10
C CYS A 48 4.58 6.18 12.60
N PRO A 49 4.19 6.65 11.40
CA PRO A 49 4.68 7.92 10.86
C PRO A 49 4.19 9.14 11.65
N LEU A 50 3.15 8.98 12.46
CA LEU A 50 2.50 10.08 13.18
C LEU A 50 3.07 10.28 14.60
N CYS A 51 3.64 9.25 15.23
CA CYS A 51 4.14 9.34 16.60
C CYS A 51 5.50 8.67 16.83
N GLY A 52 6.11 8.11 15.78
CA GLY A 52 7.42 7.46 15.84
C GLY A 52 7.45 6.12 16.59
N HIS A 53 6.30 5.59 17.02
CA HIS A 53 6.29 4.34 17.79
C HIS A 53 6.56 3.12 16.90
N LYS A 54 7.60 2.35 17.25
CA LYS A 54 7.89 1.03 16.67
C LYS A 54 6.93 -0.01 17.25
N GLN A 55 6.23 -0.75 16.41
CA GLN A 55 5.28 -1.77 16.82
C GLN A 55 5.37 -3.00 15.92
N LYS A 56 4.97 -4.16 16.46
CA LYS A 56 4.80 -5.35 15.64
C LYS A 56 3.45 -5.30 14.93
N VAL A 57 3.44 -5.63 13.65
CA VAL A 57 2.24 -5.65 12.82
C VAL A 57 1.87 -7.09 12.57
N VAL A 58 0.72 -7.50 13.09
CA VAL A 58 0.12 -8.80 12.77
C VAL A 58 -0.99 -8.57 11.76
N LYS A 59 -1.11 -9.46 10.77
CA LYS A 59 -2.33 -9.49 9.97
C LYS A 59 -3.48 -9.83 10.91
N ASP A 60 -4.56 -9.05 10.85
CA ASP A 60 -5.79 -9.39 11.54
C ASP A 60 -6.38 -10.63 10.86
N THR A 61 -6.02 -11.81 11.34
CA THR A 61 -6.66 -13.08 10.97
C THR A 61 -7.96 -13.18 11.74
N LYS A 62 -8.92 -12.28 11.47
CA LYS A 62 -10.31 -12.57 11.84
C LYS A 62 -10.82 -13.64 10.90
N LYS A 63 -10.89 -14.85 11.45
CA LYS A 63 -11.51 -16.06 10.89
C LYS A 63 -13.02 -15.86 10.73
#